data_AF-A0A8V0X9F9-F1
#
_entry.id   AF-A0A8V0X9F9-F1
#
_cell.length_a   1.000
_cell.length_b   1.000
_cell.length_c   1.000
_cell.angle_alpha   90.00
_cell.angle_beta   90.00
_cell.angle_gamma   90.00
#
_symmetry.space_group_name_H-M   'P 1'
#
loop_
_entity.id
_entity.type
_entity.pdbx_description
1 polymer ?
#
loop_
_entity_poly.entity_id
_entity_poly.type
_entity_poly.pdbx_seq_one_letter_code
_entity_poly.pdbx_strand_id
1 'polypeptide(L)'
;MAALAAVCAAAAGQQQNDSFFSAAGAARPIQNCKMKAEQAKKTEFVRIAGKLRTQLANTQKDKNGCLYNRKSDSRAEYSILEELEHQMSVHRKTEIVDKLKEMLEEIEHAINTYKDEQRQIYEQLLKDEKTAVNELSIFEKKVELWATGSSTTEKVLKLPSARISVNKTLESHLPEEVVEFERFLQQTGGRQGGWDDCDHQNFLKVWTKHRGKLSYVDEALEYLCGRTKEDVEQHGIWYQEFLILQDRKKESIKKWKEKLQREKEERLKKKEKSEKIVERLQYEEDQMQKAEERRRQQAAISAWKKQKAENLQWSKFHN
;
A
#
# COMPACT_ATOMS: atom_id res chain seq x y z
N MET A 1 -63.45 -69.20 -23.97
CA MET A 1 -64.88 -69.43 -23.70
C MET A 1 -65.63 -69.38 -25.02
N ALA A 2 -66.44 -70.43 -25.28
CA ALA A 2 -67.54 -70.62 -26.25
C ALA A 2 -67.45 -69.91 -27.64
N ALA A 3 -67.29 -70.59 -28.78
CA ALA A 3 -68.10 -71.64 -29.44
C ALA A 3 -69.40 -71.15 -30.12
N LEU A 4 -69.53 -71.44 -31.42
CA LEU A 4 -70.72 -71.79 -32.25
C LEU A 4 -70.39 -71.41 -33.73
N ALA A 5 -69.92 -72.27 -34.62
CA ALA A 5 -70.45 -73.52 -35.20
C ALA A 5 -71.72 -73.34 -36.06
N ALA A 6 -71.57 -73.52 -37.38
CA ALA A 6 -72.56 -74.15 -38.26
C ALA A 6 -71.94 -74.51 -39.62
N VAL A 7 -71.76 -75.81 -39.84
CA VAL A 7 -71.41 -76.48 -41.10
C VAL A 7 -72.60 -77.37 -41.46
N CYS A 8 -73.04 -77.37 -42.73
CA CYS A 8 -73.77 -78.44 -43.44
C CYS A 8 -73.69 -78.08 -44.95
N ALA A 9 -73.00 -78.76 -45.87
CA ALA A 9 -72.97 -80.16 -46.31
C ALA A 9 -74.10 -80.56 -47.28
N ALA A 10 -73.66 -80.89 -48.52
CA ALA A 10 -74.15 -81.87 -49.51
C ALA A 10 -75.52 -81.68 -50.21
N ALA A 11 -75.56 -81.76 -51.55
CA ALA A 11 -75.69 -83.03 -52.29
C ALA A 11 -75.83 -82.81 -53.81
N ALA A 12 -75.37 -83.79 -54.58
CA ALA A 12 -75.28 -83.85 -56.03
C ALA A 12 -76.63 -84.13 -56.74
N GLY A 13 -76.67 -83.88 -58.05
CA GLY A 13 -77.74 -84.34 -58.94
C GLY A 13 -77.49 -83.93 -60.39
N GLN A 14 -77.02 -84.88 -61.20
CA GLN A 14 -76.68 -84.77 -62.62
C GLN A 14 -77.86 -85.22 -63.50
N GLN A 15 -77.78 -84.94 -64.81
CA GLN A 15 -78.52 -85.52 -65.95
C GLN A 15 -79.95 -85.00 -66.22
N GLN A 16 -80.45 -84.92 -67.47
CA GLN A 16 -79.97 -84.84 -68.87
C GLN A 16 -81.28 -84.88 -69.70
N ASN A 17 -81.36 -84.10 -70.80
CA ASN A 17 -82.04 -84.40 -72.08
C ASN A 17 -83.55 -84.79 -72.09
N ASP A 18 -84.38 -84.53 -73.10
CA ASP A 18 -84.30 -83.98 -74.46
C ASP A 18 -85.75 -83.70 -74.92
N SER A 19 -85.88 -83.09 -76.11
CA SER A 19 -87.00 -83.27 -77.05
C SER A 19 -88.07 -82.17 -77.14
N PHE A 20 -87.74 -81.17 -77.95
CA PHE A 20 -88.40 -80.81 -79.22
C PHE A 20 -89.91 -81.10 -79.38
N PHE A 21 -90.73 -80.07 -79.68
CA PHE A 21 -91.49 -79.96 -80.94
C PHE A 21 -92.09 -78.55 -81.16
N SER A 22 -91.82 -78.03 -82.37
CA SER A 22 -92.60 -77.13 -83.24
C SER A 22 -93.01 -75.69 -82.86
N ALA A 23 -92.34 -74.77 -83.58
CA ALA A 23 -92.90 -73.86 -84.59
C ALA A 23 -94.07 -72.91 -84.25
N ALA A 24 -93.77 -71.60 -84.33
CA ALA A 24 -94.39 -70.60 -85.22
C ALA A 24 -94.53 -69.22 -84.55
N GLY A 25 -94.33 -68.15 -85.34
CA GLY A 25 -94.97 -66.86 -85.09
C GLY A 25 -94.08 -65.77 -84.48
N ALA A 26 -93.39 -65.05 -85.36
CA ALA A 26 -92.62 -63.85 -85.09
C ALA A 26 -93.48 -62.68 -84.59
N ALA A 27 -93.33 -62.26 -83.32
CA ALA A 27 -93.72 -60.93 -82.81
C ALA A 27 -93.20 -60.62 -81.37
N ARG A 28 -92.02 -61.12 -80.97
CA ARG A 28 -91.39 -60.82 -79.66
C ARG A 28 -89.96 -60.20 -79.62
N PRO A 29 -89.36 -59.59 -80.68
CA PRO A 29 -88.01 -59.01 -80.54
C PRO A 29 -87.99 -57.58 -79.97
N ILE A 30 -89.00 -56.75 -80.26
CA ILE A 30 -88.90 -55.28 -80.13
C ILE A 30 -89.04 -54.79 -78.68
N GLN A 31 -89.95 -55.36 -77.89
CA GLN A 31 -90.09 -55.03 -76.46
C GLN A 31 -88.92 -55.54 -75.61
N ASN A 32 -88.38 -56.72 -75.95
CA ASN A 32 -87.26 -57.35 -75.27
C ASN A 32 -85.96 -56.55 -75.48
N CYS A 33 -85.69 -56.06 -76.70
CA CYS A 33 -84.53 -55.20 -76.97
C CYS A 33 -84.60 -53.85 -76.25
N LYS A 34 -85.80 -53.24 -76.10
CA LYS A 34 -85.98 -52.00 -75.33
C LYS A 34 -85.72 -52.19 -73.84
N MET A 35 -86.24 -53.26 -73.23
CA MET A 35 -85.95 -53.59 -71.83
C MET A 35 -84.45 -53.85 -71.59
N LYS A 36 -83.78 -54.55 -72.50
CA LYS A 36 -82.33 -54.80 -72.42
C LYS A 36 -81.49 -53.52 -72.52
N ALA A 37 -81.86 -52.58 -73.38
CA ALA A 37 -81.18 -51.29 -73.50
C ALA A 37 -81.34 -50.42 -72.24
N GLU A 38 -82.56 -50.37 -71.67
CA GLU A 38 -82.80 -49.68 -70.40
C GLU A 38 -82.10 -50.38 -69.22
N GLN A 39 -82.05 -51.72 -69.23
CA GLN A 39 -81.30 -52.49 -68.24
C GLN A 39 -79.79 -52.23 -68.34
N ALA A 40 -79.23 -52.12 -69.55
CA ALA A 40 -77.84 -51.76 -69.79
C ALA A 40 -77.52 -50.33 -69.31
N LYS A 41 -78.41 -49.37 -69.56
CA LYS A 41 -78.28 -48.01 -69.00
C LYS A 41 -78.31 -48.06 -67.47
N LYS A 42 -79.27 -48.78 -66.87
CA LYS A 42 -79.38 -48.94 -65.42
C LYS A 42 -78.13 -49.57 -64.81
N THR A 43 -77.54 -50.59 -65.43
CA THR A 43 -76.28 -51.20 -64.97
C THR A 43 -75.11 -50.24 -65.09
N GLU A 44 -75.04 -49.44 -66.15
CA GLU A 44 -74.01 -48.41 -66.31
C GLU A 44 -74.16 -47.29 -65.28
N PHE A 45 -75.39 -46.84 -64.99
CA PHE A 45 -75.66 -45.90 -63.91
C PHE A 45 -75.25 -46.45 -62.54
N VAL A 46 -75.55 -47.72 -62.24
CA VAL A 46 -75.13 -48.37 -60.99
C VAL A 46 -73.60 -48.48 -60.91
N ARG A 47 -72.93 -48.80 -62.02
CA ARG A 47 -71.45 -48.85 -62.10
C ARG A 47 -70.82 -47.48 -61.86
N ILE A 48 -71.35 -46.43 -62.49
CA ILE A 48 -70.89 -45.04 -62.31
C ILE A 48 -71.15 -44.58 -60.87
N ALA A 49 -72.34 -44.85 -60.32
CA ALA A 49 -72.67 -44.55 -58.93
C ALA A 49 -71.74 -45.29 -57.95
N GLY A 50 -71.37 -46.54 -58.25
CA GLY A 50 -70.38 -47.30 -57.49
C GLY A 50 -69.00 -46.64 -57.51
N LYS A 51 -68.53 -46.20 -58.68
CA LYS A 51 -67.25 -45.47 -58.82
C LYS A 51 -67.25 -44.15 -58.05
N LEU A 52 -68.31 -43.37 -58.19
CA LEU A 52 -68.46 -42.10 -57.46
C LEU A 52 -68.48 -42.32 -55.94
N ARG A 53 -69.13 -43.39 -55.47
CA ARG A 53 -69.13 -43.77 -54.05
C ARG A 53 -67.71 -44.10 -53.55
N THR A 54 -66.92 -44.84 -54.32
CA THR A 54 -65.52 -45.15 -53.98
C THR A 54 -64.64 -43.90 -54.01
N GLN A 55 -64.79 -43.02 -55.01
CA GLN A 55 -64.06 -41.75 -55.06
C GLN A 55 -64.35 -40.89 -53.84
N LEU A 56 -65.62 -40.77 -53.46
CA LEU A 56 -66.02 -40.00 -52.27
C LEU A 56 -65.42 -40.59 -50.98
N ALA A 57 -65.43 -41.93 -50.84
CA ALA A 57 -64.81 -42.60 -49.71
C ALA A 57 -63.28 -42.38 -49.65
N ASN A 58 -62.60 -42.45 -50.80
CA ASN A 58 -61.16 -42.19 -50.89
C ASN A 58 -60.84 -40.72 -50.57
N THR A 59 -61.54 -39.76 -51.17
CA THR A 59 -61.35 -38.33 -50.88
C THR A 59 -61.59 -38.01 -49.40
N GLN A 60 -62.58 -38.65 -48.76
CA GLN A 60 -62.81 -38.49 -47.34
C GLN A 60 -61.66 -39.08 -46.49
N LYS A 61 -61.13 -40.24 -46.88
CA LYS A 61 -59.98 -40.86 -46.22
C LYS A 61 -58.70 -40.02 -46.38
N ASP A 62 -58.43 -39.51 -47.58
CA ASP A 62 -57.27 -38.67 -47.88
C ASP A 62 -57.35 -37.35 -47.10
N LYS A 63 -58.52 -36.69 -47.09
CA LYS A 63 -58.76 -35.48 -46.29
C LYS A 63 -58.51 -35.73 -44.80
N ASN A 64 -59.03 -36.83 -44.26
CA ASN A 64 -58.83 -37.19 -42.86
C ASN A 64 -57.36 -37.51 -42.55
N GLY A 65 -56.65 -38.20 -43.46
CA GLY A 65 -55.22 -38.47 -43.35
C GLY A 65 -54.39 -37.20 -43.34
N CYS A 66 -54.65 -36.25 -44.26
CA CYS A 66 -53.97 -34.95 -44.29
C CYS A 66 -54.21 -34.14 -43.01
N LEU A 67 -55.44 -34.15 -42.48
CA LEU A 67 -55.75 -33.47 -41.22
C LEU A 67 -55.04 -34.10 -40.01
N TYR A 68 -54.92 -35.43 -39.99
CA TYR A 68 -54.20 -36.14 -38.92
C TYR A 68 -52.70 -35.81 -38.96
N ASN A 69 -52.07 -35.91 -40.14
CA ASN A 69 -50.66 -35.61 -40.31
C ASN A 69 -50.34 -34.16 -39.91
N ARG A 70 -51.14 -33.19 -40.37
CA ARG A 70 -50.97 -31.78 -39.98
C ARG A 70 -51.06 -31.56 -38.47
N LYS A 71 -52.00 -32.23 -37.78
CA LYS A 71 -52.10 -32.16 -36.32
C LYS A 71 -50.91 -32.83 -35.62
N SER A 72 -50.37 -33.91 -36.20
CA SER A 72 -49.16 -34.57 -35.70
C SER A 72 -47.94 -33.67 -35.86
N ASP A 73 -47.78 -33.03 -37.02
CA ASP A 73 -46.69 -32.09 -37.31
C ASP A 73 -46.73 -30.90 -36.34
N SER A 74 -47.90 -30.28 -36.16
CA SER A 74 -48.06 -29.19 -35.19
C SER A 74 -47.77 -29.62 -33.74
N ARG A 75 -48.04 -30.88 -33.38
CA ARG A 75 -47.69 -31.41 -32.05
C ARG A 75 -46.17 -31.57 -31.89
N ALA A 76 -45.50 -32.07 -32.92
CA ALA A 76 -44.05 -32.21 -32.93
C ALA A 76 -43.36 -30.82 -32.86
N GLU A 77 -43.85 -29.85 -33.64
CA GLU A 77 -43.37 -28.47 -33.59
C GLU A 77 -43.54 -27.85 -32.20
N TYR A 78 -44.71 -28.03 -31.57
CA TYR A 78 -44.96 -27.55 -30.21
C TYR A 78 -44.02 -28.18 -29.17
N SER A 79 -43.78 -29.50 -29.28
CA SER A 79 -42.84 -30.20 -28.39
C SER A 79 -41.41 -29.68 -28.52
N ILE A 80 -40.98 -29.31 -29.73
CA ILE A 80 -39.64 -28.72 -29.97
C ILE A 80 -39.55 -27.32 -29.36
N LEU A 81 -40.62 -26.52 -29.48
CA LEU A 81 -40.67 -25.18 -28.89
C LEU A 81 -40.58 -25.22 -27.35
N GLU A 82 -41.29 -26.15 -26.71
CA GLU A 82 -41.25 -26.34 -25.26
C GLU A 82 -39.83 -26.75 -24.79
N GLU A 83 -39.16 -27.65 -25.53
CA GLU A 83 -37.77 -28.03 -25.24
C GLU A 83 -36.82 -26.83 -25.39
N LEU A 84 -36.94 -26.06 -26.48
CA LEU A 84 -36.09 -24.87 -26.70
C LEU A 84 -36.31 -23.81 -25.61
N GLU A 85 -37.55 -23.56 -25.20
CA GLU A 85 -37.86 -22.64 -24.10
C GLU A 85 -37.22 -23.10 -22.79
N HIS A 86 -37.32 -24.41 -22.49
CA HIS A 86 -36.68 -24.99 -21.31
C HIS A 86 -35.16 -24.82 -21.35
N GLN A 87 -34.52 -25.16 -22.47
CA GLN A 87 -33.08 -25.03 -22.69
C GLN A 87 -32.62 -23.57 -22.52
N MET A 88 -33.34 -22.61 -23.11
CA MET A 88 -33.02 -21.19 -22.96
C MET A 88 -33.12 -20.73 -21.50
N SER A 89 -34.16 -21.17 -20.78
CA SER A 89 -34.33 -20.85 -19.35
C SER A 89 -33.21 -21.46 -18.51
N VAL A 90 -32.86 -22.73 -18.72
CA VAL A 90 -31.78 -23.41 -17.99
C VAL A 90 -30.44 -22.76 -18.29
N HIS A 91 -30.10 -22.54 -19.56
CA HIS A 91 -28.84 -21.94 -19.97
C HIS A 91 -28.66 -20.53 -19.40
N ARG A 92 -29.71 -19.70 -19.43
CA ARG A 92 -29.68 -18.37 -18.82
C ARG A 92 -29.47 -18.44 -17.32
N LYS A 93 -30.11 -19.39 -16.62
CA LYS A 93 -29.91 -19.58 -15.17
C LYS A 93 -28.49 -20.03 -14.86
N THR A 94 -27.94 -20.98 -15.61
CA THR A 94 -26.56 -21.46 -15.39
C THR A 94 -25.55 -20.36 -15.63
N GLU A 95 -25.69 -19.56 -16.69
CA GLU A 95 -24.78 -18.46 -16.99
C GLU A 95 -24.75 -17.40 -15.86
N ILE A 96 -25.91 -17.07 -15.28
CA ILE A 96 -25.98 -16.16 -14.14
C ILE A 96 -25.29 -16.76 -12.90
N VAL A 97 -25.52 -18.04 -12.63
CA VAL A 97 -24.90 -18.73 -11.49
C VAL A 97 -23.39 -18.80 -11.66
N ASP A 98 -22.89 -19.05 -12.86
CA ASP A 98 -21.46 -19.14 -13.13
C ASP A 98 -20.78 -17.78 -12.97
N LYS A 99 -21.39 -16.69 -13.45
CA LYS A 99 -20.91 -15.32 -13.19
C LYS A 99 -20.87 -14.98 -11.69
N LEU A 100 -21.86 -15.42 -10.92
CA LEU A 100 -21.87 -15.21 -9.47
C LEU A 100 -20.76 -16.01 -8.77
N LYS A 101 -20.46 -17.22 -9.22
CA LYS A 101 -19.34 -18.02 -8.71
C LYS A 101 -18.00 -17.38 -9.02
N GLU A 102 -17.81 -16.92 -10.26
CA GLU A 102 -16.60 -16.19 -10.67
C GLU A 102 -16.38 -14.95 -9.80
N MET A 103 -17.40 -14.11 -9.63
CA MET A 103 -17.32 -12.95 -8.73
C MET A 103 -17.01 -13.33 -7.27
N LEU A 104 -17.58 -14.43 -6.77
CA LEU A 104 -17.30 -14.91 -5.41
C LEU A 104 -15.86 -15.38 -5.26
N GLU A 105 -15.33 -16.10 -6.25
CA GLU A 105 -13.93 -16.56 -6.28
C GLU A 105 -12.96 -15.37 -6.36
N GLU A 106 -13.27 -14.35 -7.15
CA GLU A 106 -12.49 -13.10 -7.20
C GLU A 106 -12.46 -12.38 -5.85
N ILE A 107 -13.62 -12.27 -5.19
CA ILE A 107 -13.73 -11.65 -3.86
C ILE A 107 -12.96 -12.49 -2.82
N GLU A 108 -13.09 -13.81 -2.84
CA GLU A 108 -12.37 -14.71 -1.93
C GLU A 108 -10.85 -14.60 -2.13
N HIS A 109 -10.40 -14.58 -3.39
CA HIS A 109 -9.01 -14.35 -3.73
C HIS A 109 -8.52 -13.00 -3.19
N ALA A 110 -9.26 -11.91 -3.44
CA ALA A 110 -8.90 -10.57 -2.95
C ALA A 110 -8.81 -10.52 -1.41
N ILE A 111 -9.75 -11.16 -0.71
CA ILE A 111 -9.73 -11.27 0.76
C ILE A 111 -8.50 -12.03 1.23
N ASN A 112 -8.14 -13.15 0.58
CA ASN A 112 -6.99 -13.94 0.96
C ASN A 112 -5.68 -13.19 0.70
N THR A 113 -5.55 -12.51 -0.44
CA THR A 113 -4.41 -11.63 -0.72
C THR A 113 -4.27 -10.54 0.33
N TYR A 114 -5.36 -9.84 0.67
CA TYR A 114 -5.35 -8.82 1.72
C TYR A 114 -4.90 -9.38 3.08
N LYS A 115 -5.42 -10.55 3.48
CA LYS A 115 -5.02 -11.21 4.73
C LYS A 115 -3.52 -11.55 4.75
N ASP A 116 -2.98 -12.01 3.62
CA ASP A 116 -1.56 -12.35 3.51
C ASP A 116 -0.68 -11.10 3.52
N GLU A 117 -1.09 -10.01 2.85
CA GLU A 117 -0.42 -8.71 2.94
C GLU A 117 -0.40 -8.19 4.38
N GLN A 118 -1.53 -8.24 5.10
CA GLN A 118 -1.59 -7.84 6.50
C GLN A 118 -0.67 -8.69 7.38
N ARG A 119 -0.62 -10.01 7.14
CA ARG A 119 0.28 -10.93 7.86
C ARG A 119 1.74 -10.56 7.60
N GLN A 120 2.11 -10.26 6.36
CA GLN A 120 3.47 -9.84 5.99
C GLN A 120 3.87 -8.52 6.66
N ILE A 121 2.97 -7.52 6.64
CA ILE A 121 3.19 -6.24 7.31
C ILE A 121 3.43 -6.46 8.81
N TYR A 122 2.57 -7.26 9.45
CA TYR A 122 2.70 -7.56 10.87
C TYR A 122 4.01 -8.29 11.20
N GLU A 123 4.40 -9.27 10.39
CA GLU A 123 5.66 -9.99 10.56
C GLU A 123 6.88 -9.07 10.38
N GLN A 124 6.81 -8.13 9.43
CA GLN A 124 7.86 -7.14 9.23
C GLN A 124 7.96 -6.19 10.43
N LEU A 125 6.84 -5.68 10.93
CA LEU A 125 6.81 -4.82 12.12
C LEU A 125 7.38 -5.53 13.35
N LEU A 126 7.08 -6.82 13.55
CA LEU A 126 7.67 -7.62 14.64
C LEU A 126 9.20 -7.76 14.51
N LYS A 127 9.71 -7.91 13.28
CA LYS A 127 11.17 -7.97 13.02
C LYS A 127 11.82 -6.62 13.31
N ASP A 128 11.19 -5.53 12.89
CA ASP A 128 11.66 -4.17 13.10
C ASP A 128 11.65 -3.82 14.59
N GLU A 129 10.58 -4.15 15.31
CA GLU A 129 10.48 -3.99 16.77
C GLU A 129 11.60 -4.75 17.48
N LYS A 130 11.82 -6.03 17.14
CA LYS A 130 12.90 -6.83 17.73
C LYS A 130 14.28 -6.23 17.45
N THR A 131 14.48 -5.69 16.26
CA THR A 131 15.74 -5.06 15.87
C THR A 131 15.97 -3.78 16.68
N ALA A 132 14.97 -2.91 16.75
CA ALA A 132 15.02 -1.69 17.55
C ALA A 132 15.25 -1.98 19.04
N VAL A 133 14.60 -2.99 19.61
CA VAL A 133 14.81 -3.41 21.01
C VAL A 133 16.25 -3.89 21.24
N ASN A 134 16.81 -4.66 20.30
CA ASN A 134 18.21 -5.09 20.39
C ASN A 134 19.18 -3.90 20.31
N GLU A 135 18.93 -2.95 19.40
CA GLU A 135 19.71 -1.72 19.28
C GLU A 135 19.65 -0.89 20.56
N LEU A 136 18.46 -0.73 21.15
CA LEU A 136 18.29 -0.06 22.44
C LEU A 136 19.08 -0.76 23.55
N SER A 137 19.05 -2.09 23.64
CA SER A 137 19.84 -2.85 24.62
C SER A 137 21.36 -2.64 24.43
N ILE A 138 21.83 -2.53 23.19
CA ILE A 138 23.23 -2.22 22.91
C ILE A 138 23.57 -0.80 23.39
N PHE A 139 22.71 0.18 23.10
CA PHE A 139 22.91 1.55 23.56
C PHE A 139 22.84 1.67 25.09
N GLU A 140 21.92 0.98 25.74
CA GLU A 140 21.79 0.92 27.20
C GLU A 140 23.08 0.40 27.83
N LYS A 141 23.61 -0.74 27.36
CA LYS A 141 24.91 -1.27 27.81
C LYS A 141 26.06 -0.28 27.58
N LYS A 142 26.04 0.45 26.47
CA LYS A 142 27.06 1.47 26.18
C LYS A 142 26.98 2.65 27.15
N VAL A 143 25.77 3.07 27.51
CA VAL A 143 25.52 4.10 28.51
C VAL A 143 25.95 3.63 29.90
N GLU A 144 25.63 2.39 30.29
CA GLU A 144 26.10 1.78 31.54
C GLU A 144 27.62 1.70 31.62
N LEU A 145 28.29 1.34 30.51
CA LEU A 145 29.74 1.36 30.39
C LEU A 145 30.31 2.78 30.52
N TRP A 146 29.65 3.79 29.97
CA TRP A 146 30.05 5.19 30.16
C TRP A 146 29.88 5.65 31.60
N ALA A 147 28.80 5.23 32.27
CA ALA A 147 28.57 5.52 33.68
C ALA A 147 29.64 4.86 34.58
N THR A 148 29.92 3.58 34.34
CA THR A 148 30.83 2.74 35.15
C THR A 148 32.32 2.98 34.83
N GLY A 149 32.64 3.24 33.57
CA GLY A 149 33.99 3.57 33.10
C GLY A 149 34.52 4.91 33.62
N SER A 150 33.70 5.65 34.37
CA SER A 150 34.09 6.90 35.02
C SER A 150 34.66 6.74 36.44
N SER A 151 34.68 5.53 37.02
CA SER A 151 35.15 5.31 38.41
C SER A 151 36.26 4.26 38.62
N THR A 152 36.73 3.53 37.60
CA THR A 152 37.55 2.32 37.88
C THR A 152 38.75 2.06 36.96
N THR A 153 39.40 3.11 36.46
CA THR A 153 40.74 2.98 35.82
C THR A 153 41.62 4.18 36.13
N GLU A 154 41.72 4.53 37.41
CA GLU A 154 42.76 5.45 37.91
C GLU A 154 43.75 4.66 38.78
N LYS A 155 44.48 3.73 38.16
CA LYS A 155 45.77 3.19 38.63
C LYS A 155 46.29 2.21 37.59
N VAL A 156 47.49 2.50 37.10
CA VAL A 156 48.29 1.69 36.16
C VAL A 156 47.84 1.82 34.70
N LEU A 157 48.34 2.86 34.03
CA LEU A 157 49.25 2.74 32.88
C LEU A 157 49.61 4.17 32.43
N LYS A 158 50.82 4.60 32.79
CA LYS A 158 51.41 5.85 32.29
C LYS A 158 51.75 5.68 30.80
N LEU A 159 51.00 6.34 29.93
CA LEU A 159 51.49 6.75 28.60
C LEU A 159 50.84 8.09 28.23
N PRO A 160 51.61 9.09 27.77
CA PRO A 160 51.06 10.41 27.45
C PRO A 160 50.49 10.37 26.03
N SER A 161 49.19 10.13 25.90
CA SER A 161 48.46 10.43 24.67
C SER A 161 47.30 11.35 24.98
N ALA A 162 47.48 12.61 24.59
CA ALA A 162 46.51 13.67 24.71
C ALA A 162 45.19 13.26 24.03
N ARG A 163 44.22 12.81 24.84
CA ARG A 163 42.81 12.97 24.53
C ARG A 163 42.17 13.72 25.67
N ILE A 164 41.71 14.90 25.29
CA ILE A 164 41.13 15.92 26.13
C ILE A 164 39.95 15.29 26.88
N SER A 165 40.06 15.27 28.20
CA SER A 165 38.94 15.06 29.12
C SER A 165 38.00 16.27 29.06
N VAL A 166 37.30 16.44 27.93
CA VAL A 166 36.10 17.24 27.83
C VAL A 166 34.96 16.26 28.02
N ASN A 167 34.34 16.20 29.20
CA ASN A 167 32.94 15.75 29.31
C ASN A 167 32.33 16.01 30.69
N LYS A 168 33.10 16.12 31.78
CA LYS A 168 32.55 16.43 33.12
C LYS A 168 32.31 17.93 33.40
N THR A 169 32.66 18.83 32.48
CA THR A 169 32.52 20.29 32.67
C THR A 169 31.48 20.90 31.72
N LEU A 170 30.95 20.14 30.75
CA LEU A 170 30.07 20.72 29.73
C LEU A 170 28.63 20.92 30.23
N GLU A 171 28.15 20.08 31.15
CA GLU A 171 26.81 20.21 31.74
C GLU A 171 26.61 21.51 32.52
N SER A 172 27.68 22.08 33.09
CA SER A 172 27.63 23.36 33.81
C SER A 172 27.81 24.61 32.94
N HIS A 173 27.81 24.48 31.60
CA HIS A 173 28.12 25.58 30.68
C HIS A 173 27.10 25.81 29.57
N LEU A 174 26.01 25.05 29.51
CA LEU A 174 24.91 25.40 28.63
C LEU A 174 24.15 26.60 29.22
N PRO A 175 23.84 27.62 28.42
CA PRO A 175 22.99 28.70 28.88
C PRO A 175 21.62 28.18 29.32
N GLU A 176 21.08 28.77 30.40
CA GLU A 176 19.80 28.38 31.00
C GLU A 176 18.66 28.35 29.97
N GLU A 177 18.68 29.26 28.99
CA GLU A 177 17.67 29.35 27.94
C GLU A 177 17.67 28.13 27.00
N VAL A 178 18.81 27.44 26.87
CA VAL A 178 18.89 26.18 26.10
C VAL A 178 18.21 25.05 26.87
N VAL A 179 18.38 25.01 28.19
CA VAL A 179 17.77 24.02 29.09
C VAL A 179 16.27 24.28 29.24
N GLU A 180 15.86 25.55 29.34
CA GLU A 180 14.46 25.97 29.37
C GLU A 180 13.71 25.53 28.09
N PHE A 181 14.31 25.74 26.91
CA PHE A 181 13.74 25.27 25.65
C PHE A 181 13.64 23.74 25.59
N GLU A 182 14.66 23.01 26.07
CA GLU A 182 14.63 21.54 26.09
C GLU A 182 13.56 21.00 27.03
N ARG A 183 13.43 21.60 28.22
CA ARG A 183 12.37 21.27 29.18
C ARG A 183 10.99 21.54 28.59
N PHE A 184 10.81 22.66 27.92
CA PHE A 184 9.57 22.99 27.22
C PHE A 184 9.19 21.90 26.21
N LEU A 185 10.13 21.48 25.34
CA LEU A 185 9.87 20.41 24.38
C LEU A 185 9.50 19.08 25.06
N GLN A 186 10.16 18.72 26.15
CA GLN A 186 9.85 17.50 26.90
C GLN A 186 8.44 17.56 27.51
N GLN A 187 8.01 18.72 27.99
CA GLN A 187 6.71 18.92 28.62
C GLN A 187 5.57 19.03 27.60
N THR A 188 5.80 19.62 26.43
CA THR A 188 4.75 19.92 25.45
C THR A 188 4.65 18.91 24.32
N GLY A 189 5.21 17.70 24.44
CA GLY A 189 5.08 16.67 23.41
C GLY A 189 6.00 16.87 22.18
N GLY A 190 7.19 17.44 22.39
CA GLY A 190 8.26 17.50 21.40
C GLY A 190 8.19 18.72 20.47
N ARG A 191 8.80 18.60 19.28
CA ARG A 191 8.92 19.70 18.31
C ARG A 191 7.62 20.06 17.62
N GLN A 192 6.64 19.16 17.64
CA GLN A 192 5.34 19.30 17.02
C GLN A 192 4.23 19.55 18.05
N GLY A 193 4.54 19.71 19.34
CA GLY A 193 3.51 20.02 20.33
C GLY A 193 2.55 18.85 20.62
N GLY A 194 2.95 17.61 20.33
CA GLY A 194 2.08 16.44 20.39
C GLY A 194 1.16 16.26 19.17
N TRP A 195 1.30 17.10 18.13
CA TRP A 195 0.58 16.93 16.87
C TRP A 195 1.34 15.97 15.94
N ASP A 196 0.60 15.25 15.11
CA ASP A 196 1.22 14.49 14.04
C ASP A 196 1.82 15.40 12.96
N ASP A 197 2.72 14.86 12.14
CA ASP A 197 3.44 15.64 11.15
C ASP A 197 2.49 16.21 10.07
N CYS A 198 1.37 15.53 9.75
CA CYS A 198 0.45 16.00 8.72
C CYS A 198 -0.35 17.23 9.21
N ASP A 199 -0.94 17.10 10.39
CA ASP A 199 -1.71 18.14 11.08
C ASP A 199 -0.82 19.36 11.35
N HIS A 200 0.39 19.14 11.85
CA HIS A 200 1.34 20.22 12.11
C HIS A 200 1.71 20.97 10.82
N GLN A 201 1.95 20.26 9.71
CA GLN A 201 2.25 20.91 8.42
C GLN A 201 1.07 21.70 7.87
N ASN A 202 -0.16 21.20 8.00
CA ASN A 202 -1.35 21.93 7.57
C ASN A 202 -1.57 23.19 8.41
N PHE A 203 -1.41 23.09 9.74
CA PHE A 203 -1.41 24.25 10.63
C PHE A 203 -0.37 25.31 10.20
N LEU A 204 0.88 24.91 9.94
CA LEU A 204 1.93 25.85 9.53
C LEU A 204 1.61 26.58 8.22
N LYS A 205 1.01 25.90 7.25
CA LYS A 205 0.59 26.53 5.98
C LYS A 205 -0.43 27.63 6.22
N VAL A 206 -1.44 27.36 7.06
CA VAL A 206 -2.48 28.34 7.38
C VAL A 206 -1.93 29.46 8.27
N TRP A 207 -1.09 29.14 9.25
CA TRP A 207 -0.44 30.10 10.14
C TRP A 207 0.43 31.11 9.39
N THR A 208 1.24 30.63 8.45
CA THR A 208 2.11 31.49 7.62
C THR A 208 1.31 32.38 6.67
N LYS A 209 0.20 31.89 6.12
CA LYS A 209 -0.73 32.66 5.27
C LYS A 209 -1.38 33.82 6.04
N HIS A 210 -1.83 33.58 7.27
CA HIS A 210 -2.53 34.58 8.10
C HIS A 210 -1.62 35.39 9.02
N ARG A 211 -0.32 35.09 9.08
CA ARG A 211 0.66 35.69 10.01
C ARG A 211 0.19 35.65 11.47
N GLY A 212 -0.48 34.57 11.87
CA GLY A 212 -1.00 34.40 13.23
C GLY A 212 -2.19 35.28 13.63
N LYS A 213 -2.93 35.85 12.67
CA LYS A 213 -4.21 36.56 12.95
C LYS A 213 -5.34 35.58 13.20
N LEU A 214 -6.27 35.89 14.12
CA LEU A 214 -7.41 35.03 14.54
C LEU A 214 -8.22 34.37 13.40
N SER A 215 -8.20 34.93 12.18
CA SER A 215 -8.79 34.34 10.97
C SER A 215 -8.15 33.01 10.53
N TYR A 216 -6.99 32.62 11.10
CA TYR A 216 -6.33 31.36 10.77
C TYR A 216 -7.08 30.14 11.31
N VAL A 217 -7.84 30.28 12.39
CA VAL A 217 -8.50 29.15 13.08
C VAL A 217 -9.59 28.57 12.20
N ASP A 218 -10.43 29.42 11.60
CA ASP A 218 -11.52 29.00 10.72
C ASP A 218 -10.99 28.26 9.48
N GLU A 219 -9.91 28.77 8.87
CA GLU A 219 -9.27 28.11 7.72
C GLU A 219 -8.54 26.82 8.11
N ALA A 220 -7.94 26.74 9.31
CA ALA A 220 -7.24 25.54 9.77
C ALA A 220 -8.21 24.38 10.02
N LEU A 221 -9.42 24.66 10.50
CA LEU A 221 -10.45 23.64 10.72
C LEU A 221 -10.92 22.96 9.42
N GLU A 222 -10.80 23.62 8.26
CA GLU A 222 -11.13 22.99 6.97
C GLU A 222 -10.14 21.88 6.59
N TYR A 223 -8.89 21.96 7.06
CA TYR A 223 -7.82 21.02 6.71
C TYR A 223 -7.49 20.01 7.81
N LEU A 224 -7.92 20.28 9.05
CA LEU A 224 -7.63 19.45 10.23
C LEU A 224 -8.86 18.61 10.58
N CYS A 225 -8.99 17.45 9.94
CA CYS A 225 -10.12 16.57 10.18
C CYS A 225 -10.08 16.01 11.61
N GLY A 226 -11.15 16.23 12.37
CA GLY A 226 -11.28 15.71 13.74
C GLY A 226 -10.62 16.54 14.84
N ARG A 227 -10.05 17.72 14.53
CA ARG A 227 -9.56 18.67 15.53
C ARG A 227 -10.63 19.69 15.91
N THR A 228 -10.68 20.06 17.18
CA THR A 228 -11.59 21.10 17.65
C THR A 228 -10.99 22.49 17.44
N LYS A 229 -11.84 23.51 17.48
CA LYS A 229 -11.41 24.90 17.42
C LYS A 229 -10.42 25.22 18.54
N GLU A 230 -10.73 24.73 19.74
CA GLU A 230 -9.93 24.86 20.93
C GLU A 230 -8.55 24.22 20.76
N ASP A 231 -8.46 23.04 20.14
CA ASP A 231 -7.16 22.39 19.87
C ASP A 231 -6.27 23.26 18.98
N VAL A 232 -6.84 23.83 17.91
CA VAL A 232 -6.14 24.71 16.98
C VAL A 232 -5.65 25.98 17.66
N GLU A 233 -6.48 26.58 18.52
CA GLU A 233 -6.13 27.77 19.29
C GLU A 233 -5.02 27.48 20.31
N GLN A 234 -5.11 26.37 21.05
CA GLN A 234 -4.08 25.95 21.99
C GLN A 234 -2.75 25.67 21.28
N HIS A 235 -2.80 25.03 20.12
CA HIS A 235 -1.61 24.79 19.32
C HIS A 235 -1.01 26.09 18.77
N GLY A 236 -1.84 27.08 18.44
CA GLY A 236 -1.39 28.43 18.09
C GLY A 236 -0.66 29.13 19.23
N ILE A 237 -1.21 29.06 20.45
CA ILE A 237 -0.57 29.61 21.66
C ILE A 237 0.78 28.91 21.90
N TRP A 238 0.78 27.57 21.86
CA TRP A 238 1.99 26.78 22.00
C TRP A 238 3.04 27.14 20.93
N TYR A 239 2.63 27.28 19.66
CA TYR A 239 3.56 27.58 18.56
C TYR A 239 4.19 28.98 18.72
N GLN A 240 3.42 29.95 19.22
CA GLN A 240 3.94 31.27 19.53
C GLN A 240 4.98 31.23 20.65
N GLU A 241 4.73 30.48 21.72
CA GLU A 241 5.68 30.28 22.81
C GLU A 241 6.94 29.53 22.34
N PHE A 242 6.75 28.49 21.52
CA PHE A 242 7.83 27.74 20.87
C PHE A 242 8.75 28.67 20.07
N LEU A 243 8.19 29.60 19.27
CA LEU A 243 9.00 30.56 18.49
C LEU A 243 9.82 31.48 19.41
N ILE A 244 9.21 32.02 20.46
CA ILE A 244 9.89 32.89 21.43
C ILE A 244 11.05 32.15 22.09
N LEU A 245 10.81 30.94 22.60
CA LEU A 245 11.84 30.15 23.28
C LEU A 245 12.93 29.69 22.30
N GLN A 246 12.57 29.35 21.06
CA GLN A 246 13.53 28.99 20.02
C GLN A 246 14.46 30.18 19.70
N ASP A 247 13.92 31.39 19.62
CA ASP A 247 14.72 32.58 19.36
C ASP A 247 15.60 32.97 20.55
N ARG A 248 15.08 32.92 21.78
CA ARG A 248 15.88 33.09 23.01
C ARG A 248 17.05 32.09 23.07
N LYS A 249 16.79 30.82 22.75
CA LYS A 249 17.83 29.79 22.63
C LYS A 249 18.89 30.17 21.61
N LYS A 250 18.51 30.60 20.40
CA LYS A 250 19.46 31.02 19.35
C LYS A 250 20.30 32.21 19.81
N GLU A 251 19.68 33.21 20.41
CA GLU A 251 20.37 34.40 20.93
C GLU A 251 21.35 34.05 22.05
N SER A 252 20.95 33.17 22.97
CA SER A 252 21.80 32.76 24.08
C SER A 252 23.03 31.98 23.59
N ILE A 253 22.84 31.06 22.63
CA ILE A 253 23.95 30.36 21.97
C ILE A 253 24.89 31.35 21.26
N LYS A 254 24.34 32.37 20.59
CA LYS A 254 25.15 33.42 19.93
C LYS A 254 25.98 34.20 20.95
N LYS A 255 25.34 34.71 22.02
CA LYS A 255 26.02 35.45 23.11
C LYS A 255 27.11 34.61 23.78
N TRP A 256 26.83 33.32 24.02
CA TRP A 256 27.80 32.39 24.59
C TRP A 256 29.02 32.19 23.69
N LYS A 257 28.81 31.99 22.39
CA LYS A 257 29.92 31.90 21.41
C LYS A 257 30.77 33.17 21.36
N GLU A 258 30.14 34.34 21.35
CA GLU A 258 30.82 35.63 21.38
C GLU A 258 31.63 35.82 22.67
N LYS A 259 31.05 35.45 23.82
CA LYS A 259 31.75 35.47 25.11
C LYS A 259 32.97 34.56 25.11
N LEU A 260 32.83 33.32 24.65
CA LEU A 260 33.93 32.36 24.59
C LEU A 260 35.07 32.84 23.69
N GLN A 261 34.73 33.47 22.56
CA GLN A 261 35.71 34.06 21.66
C GLN A 261 36.44 35.25 22.30
N ARG A 262 35.73 36.16 22.97
CA ARG A 262 36.35 37.28 23.71
C ARG A 262 37.30 36.81 24.80
N GLU A 263 36.91 35.82 25.60
CA GLU A 263 37.76 35.26 26.66
C GLU A 263 39.05 34.64 26.10
N LYS A 264 38.97 33.99 24.93
CA LYS A 264 40.13 33.45 24.22
C LYS A 264 41.07 34.56 23.76
N GLU A 265 40.54 35.64 23.19
CA GLU A 265 41.33 36.80 22.75
C GLU A 265 41.98 37.53 23.93
N GLU A 266 41.28 37.71 25.05
CA GLU A 266 41.84 38.30 26.26
C GLU A 266 42.96 37.46 26.86
N ARG A 267 42.78 36.14 26.90
CA ARG A 267 43.85 35.22 27.33
C ARG A 267 45.08 35.33 26.44
N LEU A 268 44.89 35.44 25.14
CA LEU A 268 45.98 35.58 24.18
C LEU A 268 46.70 36.92 24.36
N LYS A 269 45.97 38.03 24.52
CA LYS A 269 46.53 39.35 24.85
C LYS A 269 47.27 39.37 26.19
N LYS A 270 46.75 38.69 27.22
CA LYS A 270 47.43 38.56 28.51
C LYS A 270 48.74 37.78 28.37
N LYS A 271 48.73 36.68 27.61
CA LYS A 271 49.92 35.87 27.33
C LYS A 271 50.98 36.66 26.57
N GLU A 272 50.59 37.39 25.52
CA GLU A 272 51.48 38.27 24.76
C GLU A 272 52.08 39.38 25.63
N LYS A 273 51.28 40.00 26.51
CA LYS A 273 51.77 41.00 27.47
C LYS A 273 52.77 40.40 28.47
N SER A 274 52.50 39.20 29.01
CA SER A 274 53.45 38.54 29.90
C SER A 274 54.75 38.17 29.20
N GLU A 275 54.68 37.68 27.95
CA GLU A 275 55.86 37.37 27.13
C GLU A 275 56.71 38.62 26.88
N LYS A 276 56.08 39.75 26.54
CA LYS A 276 56.76 41.05 26.37
C LYS A 276 57.42 41.56 27.66
N ILE A 277 56.83 41.31 28.82
CA ILE A 277 57.43 41.68 30.12
C ILE A 277 58.64 40.80 30.40
N VAL A 278 58.54 39.49 30.18
CA VAL A 278 59.65 38.55 30.36
C VAL A 278 60.81 38.89 29.42
N GLU A 279 60.54 39.18 28.15
CA GLU A 279 61.56 39.57 27.17
C GLU A 279 62.29 40.86 27.58
N ARG A 280 61.57 41.86 28.10
CA ARG A 280 62.17 43.09 28.62
C ARG A 280 63.08 42.83 29.82
N LEU A 281 62.64 42.01 30.78
CA LEU A 281 63.44 41.68 31.96
C LEU A 281 64.71 40.93 31.59
N GLN A 282 64.63 39.98 30.65
CA GLN A 282 65.80 39.28 30.12
C GLN A 282 66.78 40.23 29.45
N TYR A 283 66.28 41.17 28.64
CA TYR A 283 67.12 42.18 28.01
C TYR A 283 67.83 43.10 29.04
N GLU A 284 67.12 43.53 30.08
CA GLU A 284 67.69 44.33 31.17
C GLU A 284 68.75 43.55 31.97
N GLU A 285 68.48 42.27 32.26
CA GLU A 285 69.42 41.39 32.95
C GLU A 285 70.70 41.14 32.13
N ASP A 286 70.56 40.87 30.83
CA ASP A 286 71.70 40.71 29.91
C ASP A 286 72.55 41.99 29.84
N GLN A 287 71.93 43.16 29.85
CA GLN A 287 72.64 44.44 29.88
C GLN A 287 73.38 44.66 31.20
N MET A 288 72.73 44.32 32.31
CA MET A 288 73.33 44.40 33.65
C MET A 288 74.52 43.44 33.80
N GLN A 289 74.40 42.20 33.31
CA GLN A 289 75.49 41.24 33.32
C GLN A 289 76.67 41.73 32.49
N LYS A 290 76.43 42.24 31.27
CA LYS A 290 77.48 42.83 30.44
C LYS A 290 78.15 44.05 31.11
N ALA A 291 77.38 44.89 31.81
CA ALA A 291 77.93 46.03 32.53
C ALA A 291 78.76 45.61 33.75
N GLU A 292 78.28 44.64 34.52
CA GLU A 292 79.01 44.08 35.67
C GLU A 292 80.29 43.36 35.24
N GLU A 293 80.25 42.61 34.15
CA GLU A 293 81.42 41.96 33.58
C GLU A 293 82.47 42.99 33.14
N ARG A 294 82.07 44.05 32.43
CA ARG A 294 82.97 45.17 32.11
C ARG A 294 83.57 45.81 33.36
N ARG A 295 82.78 46.00 34.42
CA ARG A 295 83.26 46.56 35.70
C ARG A 295 84.31 45.65 36.35
N ARG A 296 84.09 44.34 36.37
CA ARG A 296 85.04 43.36 36.89
C ARG A 296 86.35 43.34 36.10
N GLN A 297 86.26 43.35 34.77
CA GLN A 297 87.43 43.45 33.89
C GLN A 297 88.23 44.73 34.18
N GLN A 298 87.56 45.88 34.30
CA GLN A 298 88.21 47.14 34.62
C GLN A 298 88.90 47.12 35.99
N ALA A 299 88.24 46.54 37.01
CA ALA A 299 88.79 46.37 38.35
C ALA A 299 90.04 45.48 38.33
N ALA A 300 89.99 44.34 37.62
CA ALA A 300 91.13 43.44 37.47
C ALA A 300 92.33 44.12 36.80
N ILE A 301 92.10 44.89 35.74
CA ILE A 301 93.14 45.67 35.06
C ILE A 301 93.76 46.70 36.03
N SER A 302 92.94 47.40 36.81
CA SER A 302 93.43 48.39 37.78
C SER A 302 94.27 47.75 38.90
N ALA A 303 93.84 46.60 39.41
CA ALA A 303 94.56 45.85 40.43
C ALA A 303 95.90 45.33 39.90
N TRP A 304 95.93 44.79 38.68
CA TRP A 304 97.17 44.37 38.02
C TRP A 304 98.14 45.53 37.82
N LYS A 305 97.66 46.71 37.41
CA LYS A 305 98.49 47.92 37.28
C LYS A 305 99.10 48.34 38.62
N LYS A 306 98.31 48.31 39.70
CA LYS A 306 98.77 48.64 41.06
C LYS A 306 99.85 47.65 41.53
N GLN A 307 99.59 46.35 41.42
CA GLN A 307 100.56 45.31 41.78
C GLN A 307 101.85 45.41 40.95
N LYS A 308 101.73 45.72 39.66
CA LYS A 308 102.89 45.95 38.79
C LYS A 308 103.69 47.18 39.23
N ALA A 309 103.04 48.27 39.62
CA ALA A 309 103.70 49.47 40.12
C ALA A 309 104.38 49.22 41.48
N GLU A 310 103.74 48.49 42.38
CA GLU A 310 104.31 48.04 43.66
C GLU A 310 105.53 47.15 43.44
N ASN A 311 105.46 46.16 42.54
CA ASN A 311 106.61 45.35 42.15
C ASN A 311 107.73 46.19 41.51
N LEU A 312 107.40 47.19 40.69
CA LEU A 312 108.39 48.08 40.09
C LEU A 312 109.04 49.01 41.12
N GLN A 313 108.30 49.45 42.14
CA GLN A 313 108.85 50.18 43.29
C GLN A 313 109.71 49.28 44.16
N TRP A 314 109.26 48.07 44.48
CA TRP A 314 110.01 47.09 45.26
C TRP A 314 111.33 46.72 44.60
N SER A 315 111.32 46.53 43.27
CA SER A 315 112.51 46.28 42.44
C SER A 315 113.45 47.48 42.30
N LYS A 316 113.00 48.71 42.56
CA LYS A 316 113.85 49.91 42.61
C LYS A 316 114.46 50.16 43.99
N PHE A 317 113.86 49.61 45.05
CA PHE A 317 114.37 49.70 46.42
C PHE A 317 115.37 48.58 46.77
N HIS A 318 115.41 47.50 45.99
CA HIS A 318 116.27 46.32 46.24
C HIS A 318 117.32 46.09 45.14
N ASN A 319 117.74 47.16 44.46
CA ASN A 319 118.85 47.20 43.49
C ASN A 319 119.70 48.43 43.78
#